data_AF-A0A5C9CRL1-F1
#
_entry.id   AF-A0A5C9CRL1-F1
#
_cell.length_a   1.000
_cell.length_b   1.000
_cell.length_c   1.000
_cell.angle_alpha   90.00
_cell.angle_beta   90.00
_cell.angle_gamma   90.00
#
_symmetry.space_group_name_H-M   'P 1'
#
loop_
_entity.id
_entity.type
_entity.pdbx_description
1 polymer ?
#
loop_
_entity_poly.entity_id
_entity_poly.type
_entity_poly.pdbx_seq_one_letter_code
_entity_poly.pdbx_strand_id
1 'polypeptide(L)'
;MNTLTIKIPPSLEQELRQMSEQAHVSKSELVRRALLAFMAQRKVAALPFVSALDQAGDLAGCFEGGPSDLSTNPDHLKDFGRV
;
A
#
# COMPACT_ATOMS: atom_id res chain seq x y z
N MET A 1 -4.00 24.19 4.47
CA MET A 1 -5.16 23.28 4.36
C MET A 1 -6.28 24.03 3.66
N ASN A 2 -6.96 23.39 2.71
CA ASN A 2 -8.13 23.98 2.05
C ASN A 2 -9.40 23.36 2.62
N THR A 3 -10.42 24.20 2.84
CA THR A 3 -11.71 23.77 3.38
C THR A 3 -12.63 23.36 2.23
N LEU A 4 -13.21 22.17 2.33
CA LEU A 4 -14.22 21.66 1.42
C LEU A 4 -15.54 21.53 2.19
N THR A 5 -16.60 22.21 1.72
CA THR A 5 -17.95 22.10 2.27
C THR A 5 -18.79 21.25 1.33
N ILE A 6 -19.37 20.16 1.84
CA ILE A 6 -20.25 19.26 1.08
C ILE A 6 -21.56 19.07 1.81
N LYS A 7 -22.66 18.94 1.06
CA LYS A 7 -23.94 18.49 1.61
C LYS A 7 -23.92 16.98 1.70
N ILE A 8 -24.26 16.44 2.87
CA ILE A 8 -24.39 15.00 3.09
C ILE A 8 -25.78 14.68 3.66
N PRO A 9 -26.35 13.51 3.34
CA PRO A 9 -27.58 13.04 3.98
C PRO A 9 -27.39 12.86 5.49
N PRO A 10 -28.45 13.03 6.31
CA PRO A 10 -28.37 12.82 7.76
C PRO A 10 -27.93 11.41 8.15
N SER A 11 -28.33 10.39 7.38
CA SER A 11 -27.90 9.00 7.61
C SER A 11 -26.39 8.85 7.52
N LEU A 12 -25.78 9.47 6.51
CA LEU A 12 -24.32 9.43 6.32
C LEU A 12 -23.58 10.19 7.43
N GLU A 13 -24.15 11.29 7.94
CA GLU A 13 -23.57 11.99 9.09
C GLU A 13 -23.53 11.09 10.34
N GLN A 14 -24.61 10.36 10.61
CA GLN A 14 -24.70 9.44 11.75
C GLN A 14 -23.65 8.33 11.64
N GLU A 15 -23.50 7.71 10.47
CA GLU A 15 -22.47 6.69 10.22
C GLU A 15 -21.05 7.25 10.38
N LEU A 16 -20.78 8.43 9.81
CA LEU A 16 -19.47 9.09 9.93
C LEU A 16 -19.12 9.38 11.39
N ARG A 17 -20.09 9.79 12.20
CA ARG A 17 -19.89 10.01 13.64
C ARG A 17 -19.56 8.71 14.36
N GLN A 18 -20.33 7.65 14.13
CA GLN A 18 -20.10 6.36 14.77
C GLN A 18 -18.71 5.80 14.42
N MET A 19 -18.32 5.84 13.15
CA MET A 19 -17.01 5.36 12.71
C MET A 19 -15.87 6.23 13.27
N SER A 20 -16.07 7.55 13.34
CA SER A 20 -15.10 8.49 13.92
C SER A 20 -14.85 8.20 15.41
N GLU A 21 -15.92 7.91 16.17
CA GLU A 21 -15.85 7.53 17.58
C GLU A 21 -15.14 6.18 17.77
N GLN A 22 -15.51 5.16 16.98
CA GLN A 22 -14.89 3.83 17.03
C GLN A 22 -13.40 3.84 16.68
N ALA A 23 -13.02 4.62 15.67
CA ALA A 23 -11.64 4.70 15.20
C ALA A 23 -10.80 5.75 15.96
N HIS A 24 -11.39 6.47 16.91
CA HIS A 24 -10.76 7.56 17.68
C HIS A 24 -10.06 8.61 16.80
N VAL A 25 -10.64 8.96 15.65
CA VAL A 25 -10.15 9.99 14.74
C VAL A 25 -11.24 11.02 14.49
N SER A 26 -10.88 12.24 14.06
CA SER A 26 -11.87 13.25 13.72
C SER A 26 -12.65 12.90 12.44
N LYS A 27 -13.88 13.41 12.31
CA LYS A 27 -14.69 13.25 11.09
C LYS A 27 -13.93 13.70 9.83
N SER A 28 -13.22 14.82 9.91
CA SER A 28 -12.45 15.39 8.80
C SER A 28 -11.23 14.53 8.44
N GLU A 29 -10.60 13.88 9.41
CA GLU A 29 -9.53 12.92 9.15
C GLU A 29 -10.07 11.65 8.47
N LEU A 30 -11.19 11.12 8.98
CA LEU A 30 -11.85 9.94 8.40
C LEU A 30 -12.24 10.19 6.94
N VAL A 31 -12.91 11.31 6.66
CA VAL A 31 -13.30 11.68 5.28
C VAL A 31 -12.08 11.84 4.39
N ARG A 32 -10.98 12.44 4.87
CA ARG A 32 -9.75 12.57 4.09
C ARG A 32 -9.16 11.21 3.73
N ARG A 33 -9.11 10.26 4.69
CA ARG A 33 -8.64 8.89 4.44
C ARG A 33 -9.50 8.18 3.42
N ALA A 34 -10.83 8.31 3.53
CA ALA A 34 -11.76 7.73 2.58
C ALA A 34 -11.54 8.28 1.16
N LEU A 35 -11.36 9.59 1.00
CA LEU A 35 -11.07 10.21 -0.30
C LEU A 35 -9.74 9.73 -0.89
N LEU A 36 -8.70 9.62 -0.08
CA LEU A 36 -7.40 9.10 -0.52
C LEU A 36 -7.50 7.64 -0.96
N ALA A 37 -8.21 6.80 -0.19
CA ALA A 37 -8.44 5.40 -0.54
C ALA A 37 -9.24 5.25 -1.84
N PHE A 38 -10.29 6.05 -2.02
CA PHE A 38 -11.09 6.06 -3.25
C PHE A 38 -10.26 6.44 -4.49
N MET A 39 -9.40 7.47 -4.36
CA MET A 39 -8.50 7.87 -5.44
C MET A 39 -7.44 6.81 -5.74
N ALA A 40 -6.88 6.16 -4.71
CA ALA A 40 -5.90 5.09 -4.87
C ALA A 40 -6.51 3.89 -5.62
N GLN A 41 -7.72 3.45 -5.23
CA GLN A 41 -8.43 2.38 -5.92
C GLN A 41 -8.69 2.71 -7.39
N ARG A 42 -9.09 3.95 -7.70
CA ARG A 42 -9.28 4.37 -9.09
C ARG A 42 -7.98 4.43 -9.89
N LYS A 43 -6.87 4.85 -9.27
CA LYS A 43 -5.55 4.81 -9.92
C LYS A 43 -5.16 3.37 -10.24
N VAL A 44 -5.32 2.44 -9.29
CA VAL A 44 -5.03 1.02 -9.51
C VAL A 44 -5.92 0.43 -10.62
N ALA A 45 -7.22 0.75 -10.63
CA ALA A 45 -8.13 0.28 -11.67
C ALA A 45 -7.86 0.91 -13.06
N ALA A 46 -7.21 2.07 -13.11
CA ALA A 46 -6.84 2.75 -14.34
C ALA A 46 -5.43 2.40 -14.84
N LEU A 47 -4.63 1.68 -14.05
CA LEU A 47 -3.33 1.22 -14.48
C LEU A 47 -3.51 0.04 -15.46
N PRO A 48 -2.80 0.01 -16.59
CA PRO A 48 -2.74 -1.16 -17.43
C PRO A 48 -2.21 -2.35 -16.61
N PHE A 49 -2.59 -3.57 -16.99
CA PHE A 49 -2.03 -4.76 -16.37
C PHE A 49 -0.50 -4.69 -16.42
N VAL A 50 0.15 -4.83 -15.26
CA VAL A 50 1.59 -4.90 -15.14
C VAL A 50 1.92 -6.26 -14.54
N SER A 51 2.73 -7.05 -15.23
CA SER A 51 3.13 -8.36 -14.72
C SER A 51 4.11 -8.23 -13.56
N ALA A 52 4.24 -9.28 -12.75
CA ALA A 52 5.26 -9.32 -11.70
C ALA A 52 6.68 -9.18 -12.28
N LEU A 53 6.90 -9.67 -13.51
CA LEU A 53 8.18 -9.52 -14.22
C LEU A 53 8.47 -8.06 -14.55
N ASP A 54 7.47 -7.31 -15.01
CA ASP A 54 7.62 -5.89 -15.36
C ASP A 54 7.97 -5.01 -14.14
N GLN A 55 7.57 -5.43 -12.94
CA GLN A 55 7.90 -4.74 -11.68
C GLN A 55 9.24 -5.16 -11.07
N ALA A 56 9.82 -6.29 -11.47
CA ALA A 56 11.03 -6.84 -10.86
C ALA A 56 12.33 -6.44 -11.56
N GLY A 57 12.26 -5.60 -12.60
CA GLY A 57 13.41 -5.25 -13.43
C GLY A 57 14.53 -4.53 -12.67
N ASP A 58 14.20 -3.75 -11.64
CA ASP A 58 15.15 -3.08 -10.74
C ASP A 58 15.74 -4.02 -9.68
N LEU A 59 15.09 -5.15 -9.41
CA LEU A 59 15.57 -6.19 -8.48
C LEU A 59 16.57 -7.15 -9.16
N ALA A 60 16.53 -7.24 -10.49
CA ALA A 60 17.46 -8.06 -11.24
C ALA A 60 18.87 -7.45 -11.21
N GLY A 61 19.78 -8.11 -10.49
CA GLY A 61 21.18 -7.66 -10.38
C GLY A 61 21.41 -6.52 -9.39
N CYS A 62 20.45 -6.19 -8.52
CA CYS A 62 20.61 -5.16 -7.49
C CYS A 62 21.56 -5.56 -6.34
N PHE A 63 22.00 -6.81 -6.30
CA PHE A 63 22.89 -7.33 -5.28
C PHE A 63 24.29 -7.58 -5.86
N GLU A 64 25.27 -6.85 -5.33
CA GLU A 64 26.68 -6.96 -5.72
C GLU A 64 27.51 -7.55 -4.56
N GLY A 65 28.68 -8.12 -4.88
CA GLY A 65 29.61 -8.67 -3.89
C GLY A 65 29.27 -10.08 -3.37
N GLY A 66 28.26 -10.73 -3.94
CA GLY A 66 27.98 -12.15 -3.71
C GLY A 66 28.94 -13.08 -4.49
N PRO A 67 29.10 -14.34 -4.04
CA PRO A 67 29.77 -15.38 -4.83
C PRO A 67 29.13 -15.50 -6.22
N SER A 68 29.93 -15.77 -7.25
CA SER A 68 29.44 -15.89 -8.64
C SER A 68 28.36 -16.96 -8.81
N ASP A 69 28.33 -17.93 -7.91
CA ASP A 69 27.32 -18.97 -7.88
C ASP A 69 27.13 -19.52 -6.46
N LEU A 70 25.90 -19.45 -5.94
CA LEU A 70 25.50 -20.09 -4.68
C LEU A 70 25.03 -21.54 -4.90
N SER A 71 24.76 -21.94 -6.15
CA SER A 71 24.25 -23.27 -6.51
C SER A 71 25.34 -24.32 -6.71
N THR A 72 26.61 -23.92 -6.80
CA THR A 72 27.76 -24.83 -6.95
C THR A 72 28.16 -25.51 -5.65
N ASN A 73 27.80 -24.95 -4.49
CA ASN A 73 28.08 -25.56 -3.19
C ASN A 73 26.89 -25.38 -2.22
N PRO A 74 26.18 -26.46 -1.85
CA PRO A 74 25.07 -26.42 -0.88
C PRO A 74 25.46 -25.81 0.48
N ASP A 75 26.74 -25.85 0.86
CA ASP A 75 27.21 -25.24 2.09
C ASP A 75 27.02 -23.72 2.13
N HIS A 76 26.96 -23.05 0.98
CA HIS A 76 26.73 -21.60 0.89
C HIS A 76 25.31 -21.18 1.32
N LEU A 77 24.37 -22.13 1.42
CA LEU A 77 22.98 -21.89 1.83
C LEU A 77 22.68 -22.33 3.27
N LYS A 78 23.65 -22.88 4.01
CA LYS A 78 23.44 -23.48 5.34
C LYS A 78 22.77 -22.55 6.37
N ASP A 79 23.07 -21.26 6.27
CA ASP A 79 22.57 -20.22 7.19
C ASP A 79 21.61 -19.24 6.52
N PHE A 80 21.23 -19.48 5.26
CA PHE A 80 20.29 -18.62 4.54
C PHE A 80 18.89 -18.73 5.17
N GLY A 81 18.39 -17.62 5.72
CA GLY A 81 17.05 -17.55 6.31
C GLY A 81 16.93 -18.01 7.77
N ARG A 82 18.05 -18.17 8.50
CA ARG A 82 18.00 -18.32 9.97
C ARG A 82 17.78 -16.96 10.63
N VAL A 83 16.84 -16.93 11.59
CA VAL A 83 16.42 -15.74 12.38
C VAL A 83 16.95 -15.84 13.80
#